data_AF-A0A939IDT5-F1
#
_entry.id   AF-A0A939IDT5-F1
#
_cell.length_a   1.000
_cell.length_b   1.000
_cell.length_c   1.000
_cell.angle_alpha   90.00
_cell.angle_beta   90.00
_cell.angle_gamma   90.00
#
_symmetry.space_group_name_H-M   'P 1'
#
loop_
_entity.id
_entity.type
_entity.pdbx_description
1 polymer ?
#
loop_
_entity_poly.entity_id
_entity_poly.type
_entity_poly.pdbx_seq_one_letter_code
_entity_poly.pdbx_strand_id
1 'polypeptide(L)'
;MAQITDLTFQQLETASGLNNLFVVDPTYGLMLRLSAITPNAVSAKSATGVVQALYQLRECAARAQVTVNANQSIGERLAAFPQASTGTAVNGYVLSSGQIITKTPLATSGIVGANN
;
A
#
# COMPACT_ATOMS: atom_id res chain seq x y z
N MET A 1 -6.26 -4.71 -24.85
CA MET A 1 -5.17 -4.06 -24.08
C MET A 1 -5.16 -4.68 -22.68
N ALA A 2 -4.04 -4.64 -21.95
CA ALA A 2 -3.84 -5.47 -20.77
C ALA A 2 -4.36 -4.79 -19.49
N GLN A 3 -5.30 -5.43 -18.81
CA GLN A 3 -5.81 -4.99 -17.51
C GLN A 3 -4.71 -5.00 -16.44
N ILE A 4 -4.73 -4.01 -15.55
CA ILE A 4 -3.83 -4.00 -14.39
C ILE A 4 -4.44 -4.85 -13.28
N THR A 5 -3.73 -5.92 -12.93
CA THR A 5 -4.13 -6.87 -11.88
C THR A 5 -3.45 -6.61 -10.54
N ASP A 6 -2.32 -5.91 -10.55
CA ASP A 6 -1.56 -5.57 -9.35
C ASP A 6 -0.63 -4.35 -9.56
N LEU A 7 -0.13 -3.82 -8.44
CA LEU A 7 0.90 -2.78 -8.40
C LEU A 7 2.28 -3.42 -8.27
N THR A 8 3.29 -2.85 -8.93
CA THR A 8 4.68 -3.19 -8.64
C THR A 8 5.18 -2.44 -7.40
N PHE A 9 6.16 -3.00 -6.68
CA PHE A 9 6.79 -2.31 -5.55
C PHE A 9 7.44 -0.98 -5.95
N GLN A 10 7.97 -0.89 -7.17
CA GLN A 10 8.51 0.34 -7.72
C GLN A 10 7.43 1.42 -7.93
N GLN A 11 6.23 1.04 -8.42
CA GLN A 11 5.10 1.97 -8.55
C GLN A 11 4.66 2.49 -7.17
N LEU A 12 4.64 1.61 -6.16
CA LEU A 12 4.33 2.01 -4.79
C LEU A 12 5.37 2.99 -4.24
N GLU A 13 6.65 2.66 -4.33
CA GLU A 13 7.73 3.53 -3.86
C GLU A 13 7.71 4.89 -4.56
N THR A 14 7.57 4.91 -5.88
CA THR A 14 7.47 6.15 -6.66
C THR A 14 6.29 7.02 -6.19
N ALA A 15 5.11 6.42 -5.99
CA ALA A 15 3.92 7.16 -5.58
C ALA A 15 3.93 7.59 -4.10
N SER A 16 4.71 6.91 -3.26
CA SER A 16 4.89 7.28 -1.86
C SER A 16 5.69 8.59 -1.70
N GLY A 17 6.55 8.91 -2.67
CA GLY A 17 7.53 10.00 -2.56
C GLY A 17 8.63 9.74 -1.52
N LEU A 18 8.74 8.51 -1.02
CA LEU A 18 9.76 8.08 -0.08
C LEU A 18 10.95 7.47 -0.83
N ASN A 19 12.16 7.69 -0.31
CA ASN A 19 13.38 7.10 -0.85
C ASN A 19 13.79 5.87 -0.03
N ASN A 20 14.21 4.79 -0.70
CA ASN A 20 14.66 3.54 -0.07
C ASN A 20 13.58 2.92 0.83
N LEU A 21 12.32 2.99 0.39
CA LEU A 21 11.21 2.30 1.02
C LEU A 21 11.38 0.79 0.86
N PHE A 22 11.75 0.35 -0.34
CA PHE A 22 12.12 -1.03 -0.60
C PHE A 22 13.61 -1.15 -0.89
N VAL A 23 14.25 -2.14 -0.29
CA VAL A 23 15.67 -2.40 -0.49
C VAL A 23 15.84 -3.83 -0.97
N VAL A 24 16.60 -4.03 -2.04
CA VAL A 24 16.97 -5.36 -2.50
C VAL A 24 18.16 -5.82 -1.65
N ASP A 25 17.90 -6.79 -0.78
CA ASP A 25 18.94 -7.48 -0.02
C ASP A 25 19.31 -8.80 -0.71
N PRO A 26 20.60 -9.11 -0.92
CA PRO A 26 21.03 -10.30 -1.64
C PRO A 26 20.75 -11.61 -0.88
N THR A 27 20.51 -11.55 0.43
CA THR A 27 20.26 -12.72 1.29
C THR A 27 18.78 -12.91 1.56
N TYR A 28 18.06 -11.83 1.81
CA TYR A 28 16.67 -11.85 2.27
C TYR A 28 15.66 -11.38 1.21
N GLY A 29 16.12 -10.98 0.03
CA GLY A 29 15.29 -10.51 -1.07
C GLY A 29 14.81 -9.07 -0.87
N LEU A 30 13.60 -8.76 -1.36
CA LEU A 30 13.05 -7.41 -1.24
C LEU A 30 12.57 -7.14 0.19
N MET A 31 13.17 -6.14 0.84
CA MET A 31 12.87 -5.76 2.23
C MET A 31 12.12 -4.42 2.28
N LEU A 32 11.09 -4.34 3.12
CA LEU A 32 10.41 -3.09 3.45
C LEU A 32 11.13 -2.38 4.61
N ARG A 33 11.56 -1.14 4.39
CA ARG A 33 12.21 -0.32 5.41
C ARG A 33 11.16 0.41 6.26
N LEU A 34 10.82 -0.16 7.43
CA LEU A 34 9.85 0.44 8.34
C LEU A 34 10.21 1.88 8.75
N SER A 35 11.50 2.18 8.94
CA SER A 35 11.95 3.53 9.27
C SER A 35 11.72 4.56 8.16
N ALA A 36 11.38 4.15 6.94
CA ALA A 36 11.01 5.06 5.85
C ALA A 36 9.53 5.47 5.91
N ILE A 37 8.66 4.63 6.48
CA ILE A 37 7.20 4.88 6.58
C ILE A 37 6.77 5.39 7.96
N THR A 38 7.58 5.17 8.99
CA THR A 38 7.33 5.70 10.33
C THR A 38 8.20 6.93 10.57
N PRO A 39 7.64 8.02 11.13
CA PRO A 39 8.38 9.26 11.42
C PRO A 39 9.46 9.06 12.48
N ASN A 40 9.31 8.05 13.34
CA ASN A 40 10.34 7.61 14.26
C ASN A 40 10.99 6.34 13.71
N ALA A 41 12.32 6.31 13.68
CA ALA A 41 13.05 5.13 13.25
C ALA A 41 12.73 3.95 14.18
N VAL A 42 12.01 2.95 13.65
CA VAL A 42 11.78 1.69 14.33
C VAL A 42 13.03 0.82 14.17
N SER A 43 13.81 0.68 15.23
CA SER A 43 15.05 -0.11 15.25
C SER A 43 14.96 -1.40 16.06
N ALA A 44 13.88 -1.60 16.80
CA ALA A 44 13.68 -2.77 17.67
C ALA A 44 12.33 -3.45 17.37
N LYS A 45 12.30 -4.79 17.44
CA LYS A 45 11.08 -5.59 17.28
C LYS A 45 10.03 -5.33 18.36
N SER A 46 10.46 -4.81 19.51
CA SER A 46 9.60 -4.44 20.63
C SER A 46 8.98 -3.04 20.50
N ALA A 47 9.35 -2.27 19.47
CA ALA A 47 8.82 -0.92 19.28
C ALA A 47 7.36 -0.95 18.84
N THR A 48 6.57 -0.01 19.35
CA THR A 48 5.21 0.26 18.89
C THR A 48 5.23 0.94 17.53
N GLY A 49 4.23 0.70 16.68
CA GLY A 49 4.14 1.35 15.36
C GLY A 49 3.49 0.52 14.26
N VAL A 50 3.07 -0.72 14.55
CA VAL A 50 2.48 -1.63 13.56
C VAL A 50 1.26 -1.01 12.86
N VAL A 51 0.33 -0.41 13.61
CA VAL A 51 -0.88 0.22 13.05
C VAL A 51 -0.50 1.37 12.10
N GLN A 52 0.46 2.20 12.50
CA GLN A 52 0.95 3.31 11.69
C GLN A 52 1.62 2.82 10.41
N ALA A 53 2.47 1.80 10.51
CA ALA A 53 3.15 1.21 9.36
C ALA A 53 2.14 0.66 8.33
N LEU A 54 1.12 -0.09 8.80
CA LEU A 54 0.08 -0.64 7.93
C LEU A 54 -0.77 0.46 7.29
N TYR A 55 -1.16 1.48 8.06
CA TYR A 55 -1.90 2.63 7.55
C TYR A 55 -1.12 3.36 6.45
N GLN A 56 0.15 3.70 6.71
CA GLN A 56 1.00 4.41 5.75
C GLN A 56 1.26 3.59 4.49
N LEU A 57 1.53 2.29 4.63
CA LEU A 57 1.73 1.40 3.49
C LEU A 57 0.48 1.32 2.62
N ARG A 58 -0.69 1.20 3.23
CA ARG A 58 -1.99 1.21 2.54
C ARG A 58 -2.22 2.52 1.79
N GLU A 59 -1.94 3.65 2.42
CA GLU A 59 -2.09 4.97 1.78
C GLU A 59 -1.12 5.17 0.62
N CYS A 60 0.11 4.66 0.71
CA CYS A 60 1.05 4.64 -0.40
C CYS A 60 0.51 3.81 -1.58
N ALA A 61 -0.03 2.63 -1.29
CA ALA A 61 -0.63 1.78 -2.32
C ALA A 61 -1.88 2.41 -2.97
N ALA A 62 -2.73 3.09 -2.18
CA ALA A 62 -3.88 3.82 -2.69
C ALA A 62 -3.47 4.94 -3.66
N ARG A 63 -2.42 5.71 -3.33
CA ARG A 63 -1.86 6.74 -4.23
C ARG A 63 -1.27 6.12 -5.49
N ALA A 64 -0.53 5.02 -5.35
CA ALA A 64 0.04 4.30 -6.48
C ALA A 64 -1.04 3.81 -7.45
N GLN A 65 -2.14 3.27 -6.92
CA GLN A 65 -3.30 2.90 -7.72
C GLN A 65 -3.86 4.08 -8.52
N VAL A 66 -4.02 5.27 -7.90
CA VAL A 66 -4.50 6.46 -8.61
C VAL A 66 -3.57 6.83 -9.76
N THR A 67 -2.26 6.88 -9.50
CA THR A 67 -1.23 7.22 -10.51
C THR A 67 -1.23 6.22 -11.67
N VAL A 68 -1.29 4.93 -11.36
CA VAL A 68 -1.28 3.85 -12.35
C VAL A 68 -2.57 3.83 -13.17
N ASN A 69 -3.71 4.08 -12.54
CA ASN A 69 -5.01 4.15 -13.21
C ASN A 69 -5.19 5.39 -14.12
N ALA A 70 -4.40 6.45 -13.93
CA ALA A 70 -4.50 7.67 -14.71
C ALA A 70 -4.30 7.42 -16.22
N ASN A 71 -3.49 6.42 -16.56
CA ASN A 71 -3.17 6.05 -17.94
C ASN A 71 -4.00 4.86 -18.46
N GLN A 72 -5.03 4.42 -17.72
CA GLN A 72 -5.84 3.24 -18.05
C GLN A 72 -7.29 3.61 -18.39
N SER A 73 -7.86 2.86 -19.32
CA SER A 73 -9.29 2.92 -19.65
C SER A 73 -10.14 2.46 -18.46
N ILE A 74 -11.41 2.88 -18.39
CA ILE A 74 -12.27 2.66 -17.21
C ILE A 74 -12.37 1.17 -16.79
N GLY A 75 -12.43 0.23 -17.75
CA GLY A 75 -12.48 -1.21 -17.47
C GLY A 75 -11.12 -1.89 -17.21
N GLU A 76 -10.02 -1.15 -17.29
CA GLU A 76 -8.65 -1.67 -17.13
C GLU A 76 -8.02 -1.25 -15.79
N ARG A 77 -8.74 -0.42 -15.03
CA ARG A 77 -8.30 0.16 -13.76
C ARG A 77 -8.33 -0.83 -12.62
N LEU A 78 -7.32 -0.75 -11.76
CA LEU A 78 -7.28 -1.45 -10.49
C LEU A 78 -8.23 -0.78 -9.49
N ALA A 79 -8.94 -1.58 -8.68
CA ALA A 79 -9.90 -1.12 -7.68
C ALA A 79 -9.62 -1.70 -6.28
N ALA A 80 -8.39 -2.17 -6.04
CA ALA A 80 -7.98 -2.82 -4.81
C ALA A 80 -7.96 -1.89 -3.58
N PHE A 81 -7.76 -0.59 -3.78
CA PHE A 81 -7.70 0.40 -2.69
C PHE A 81 -8.77 1.49 -2.89
N PRO A 82 -10.01 1.30 -2.38
CA PRO A 82 -11.03 2.35 -2.35
C PRO A 82 -10.57 3.60 -1.59
N GLN A 83 -11.31 4.72 -1.65
CA GLN A 83 -10.95 5.86 -0.83
C GLN A 83 -11.12 5.55 0.67
N ALA A 84 -10.17 5.98 1.50
CA ALA A 84 -10.30 5.88 2.96
C ALA A 84 -11.41 6.81 3.46
N SER A 85 -12.13 6.38 4.50
CA SER A 85 -13.12 7.20 5.19
C SER A 85 -12.50 7.80 6.45
N THR A 86 -12.67 9.11 6.61
CA THR A 86 -12.12 9.90 7.71
C THR A 86 -13.26 10.47 8.53
N GLY A 87 -13.29 10.16 9.83
CA GLY A 87 -14.29 10.65 10.77
C GLY A 87 -14.02 12.06 11.30
N THR A 88 -14.86 12.52 12.21
CA THR A 88 -14.68 13.81 12.89
C THR A 88 -13.54 13.74 13.90
N ALA A 89 -12.84 14.87 14.09
CA ALA A 89 -11.81 14.98 15.11
C ALA A 89 -12.42 14.97 16.52
N VAL A 90 -11.96 14.07 17.38
CA VAL A 90 -12.34 13.96 18.80
C VAL A 90 -11.07 13.80 19.63
N ASN A 91 -10.91 14.62 20.67
CA ASN A 91 -9.75 14.60 21.58
C ASN A 91 -8.37 14.70 20.88
N GLY A 92 -8.28 15.48 19.79
CA GLY A 92 -7.04 15.63 19.02
C GLY A 92 -6.71 14.47 18.10
N TYR A 93 -7.61 13.48 17.95
CA TYR A 93 -7.46 12.36 17.03
C TYR A 93 -8.56 12.36 15.98
N VAL A 94 -8.23 11.85 14.80
CA VAL A 94 -9.18 11.59 13.73
C VAL A 94 -9.19 10.09 13.47
N LEU A 95 -10.36 9.48 13.52
CA LEU A 95 -10.51 8.07 13.13
C LEU A 95 -10.48 7.97 11.62
N SER A 96 -9.58 7.15 11.08
CA SER A 96 -9.53 6.84 9.65
C SER A 96 -9.69 5.34 9.46
N SER A 97 -10.46 4.95 8.44
CA SER A 97 -10.69 3.56 8.06
C SER A 97 -10.44 3.41 6.57
N GLY A 98 -9.69 2.37 6.22
CA GLY A 98 -9.36 2.04 4.84
C GLY A 98 -9.54 0.55 4.60
N GLN A 99 -10.02 0.21 3.41
CA GLN A 99 -10.19 -1.18 2.98
C GLN A 99 -9.12 -1.54 1.96
N ILE A 100 -8.79 -2.84 1.90
CA ILE A 100 -7.99 -3.47 0.85
C ILE A 100 -8.87 -4.59 0.29
N ILE A 101 -9.15 -4.54 -1.01
CA ILE A 101 -9.97 -5.52 -1.70
C ILE A 101 -9.06 -6.42 -2.52
N THR A 102 -9.10 -7.72 -2.22
CA THR A 102 -8.28 -8.73 -2.86
C THR A 102 -9.12 -9.87 -3.43
N LYS A 103 -8.57 -10.59 -4.40
CA LYS A 103 -9.09 -11.82 -5.00
C LYS A 103 -8.07 -12.91 -4.74
N THR A 104 -8.53 -14.05 -4.24
CA THR A 104 -7.68 -15.24 -4.05
C THR A 104 -8.10 -16.26 -5.11
N PRO A 105 -7.21 -16.72 -6.00
CA PRO A 105 -7.54 -17.78 -6.95
C PRO A 105 -7.91 -19.06 -6.18
N LEU A 106 -8.96 -19.77 -6.64
CA LEU A 106 -9.42 -21.00 -6.01
C LEU A 106 -8.40 -22.17 -6.04
N ALA A 107 -7.26 -22.02 -6.72
CA ALA A 107 -6.27 -23.08 -6.89
C ALA A 107 -4.79 -22.63 -6.77
N THR A 108 -4.48 -21.40 -6.34
CA THR A 108 -3.10 -20.97 -6.08
C THR A 108 -3.03 -20.06 -4.84
N SER A 109 -1.97 -20.24 -4.05
CA SER A 109 -1.73 -19.65 -2.71
C SER A 109 -1.47 -18.13 -2.68
N GLY A 110 -1.78 -17.39 -3.76
CA GLY A 110 -1.50 -15.96 -3.89
C GLY A 110 -2.74 -15.08 -3.73
N ILE A 111 -2.60 -13.94 -3.06
CA ILE A 111 -3.63 -12.90 -2.98
C ILE A 111 -3.34 -11.86 -4.07
N VAL A 112 -4.28 -11.61 -4.99
CA VAL A 112 -4.19 -10.57 -6.03
C VAL A 112 -5.21 -9.44 -5.79
N GLY A 113 -5.06 -8.26 -6.41
CA GLY A 113 -6.01 -7.16 -6.23
C GLY A 113 -7.38 -7.41 -6.89
N ALA A 114 -8.42 -6.69 -6.42
CA ALA A 114 -9.71 -6.67 -7.13
C ALA A 114 -9.75 -5.64 -8.27
N ASN A 115 -10.37 -6.04 -9.38
CA ASN A 115 -10.69 -5.20 -10.55
C ASN A 115 -12.17 -4.82 -10.58
N ASN A 116 -12.48 -3.70 -11.25
CA ASN A 116 -13.85 -3.28 -11.59
C ASN A 116 -14.36 -3.99 -12.84
#